data_AF-A0A1H8Y1P0-F1
#
_entry.id   AF-A0A1H8Y1P0-F1
#
_cell.length_a   1.000
_cell.length_b   1.000
_cell.length_c   1.000
_cell.angle_alpha   90.00
_cell.angle_beta   90.00
_cell.angle_gamma   90.00
#
_symmetry.space_group_name_H-M   'P 1'
#
loop_
_entity.id
_entity.type
_entity.pdbx_description
1 polymer ?
#
loop_
_entity_poly.entity_id
_entity_poly.type
_entity_poly.pdbx_seq_one_letter_code
_entity_poly.pdbx_strand_id
1 'polypeptide(L)' 'MTLLEELNWVATHVAPYELPPVCPWCSAGHMQVIEETPDPNFGALGVSSRVLRCDAPTCGKLTEA' A
#
# COMPACT_ATOMS: atom_id res chain seq x y z
N MET A 1 -2.02 -18.66 14.06
CA MET A 1 -2.25 -17.28 14.46
C MET A 1 -2.07 -17.08 15.96
N THR A 2 -1.13 -16.25 16.42
CA THR A 2 -0.66 -16.13 17.83
C THR A 2 -0.31 -14.68 18.20
N LEU A 3 -0.07 -14.37 19.50
CA LEU A 3 0.18 -13.03 20.12
C LEU A 3 1.25 -12.13 19.45
N LEU A 4 1.87 -12.60 18.37
CA LEU A 4 2.86 -11.95 17.54
C LEU A 4 2.27 -11.37 16.25
N GLU A 5 1.17 -11.96 15.75
CA GLU A 5 0.29 -11.34 14.74
C GLU A 5 -0.38 -10.06 15.23
N GLU A 6 -0.18 -9.75 16.51
CA GLU A 6 -0.65 -8.58 17.23
C GLU A 6 0.40 -7.47 17.31
N LEU A 7 1.68 -7.72 17.01
CA LEU A 7 2.65 -6.65 16.68
C LEU A 7 2.67 -6.35 15.17
N ASN A 8 2.14 -7.30 14.40
CA ASN A 8 2.16 -7.53 12.95
C ASN A 8 1.43 -6.51 12.10
N TRP A 9 0.70 -5.65 12.76
CA TRP A 9 -0.16 -4.71 12.07
C TRP A 9 -0.15 -3.37 12.79
N VAL A 10 0.21 -3.35 14.08
CA VAL A 10 0.38 -2.15 14.91
C VAL A 10 1.32 -1.11 14.27
N ALA A 11 2.17 -1.47 13.31
CA ALA A 11 2.97 -0.54 12.53
C ALA A 11 2.41 -0.11 11.16
N THR A 12 1.35 -0.73 10.61
CA THR A 12 0.65 -0.20 9.39
C THR A 12 0.13 1.23 9.55
N HIS A 13 0.25 1.78 10.76
CA HIS A 13 -0.41 2.94 11.28
C HIS A 13 0.53 3.97 11.95
N VAL A 14 1.87 3.84 11.92
CA VAL A 14 2.77 4.90 12.46
C VAL A 14 3.20 5.91 11.37
N ALA A 15 2.17 6.42 10.67
CA ALA A 15 1.90 7.74 10.05
C ALA A 15 3.08 8.67 9.62
N PRO A 16 2.97 9.39 8.47
CA PRO A 16 1.79 10.16 8.10
C PRO A 16 1.14 9.70 6.78
N TYR A 17 -0.14 10.00 6.64
CA TYR A 17 -0.83 10.01 5.36
C TYR A 17 -0.15 11.03 4.44
N GLU A 18 0.92 10.62 3.77
CA GLU A 18 1.30 11.21 2.49
C GLU A 18 0.06 11.06 1.60
N LEU A 19 -0.44 12.18 1.08
CA LEU A 19 -1.56 12.15 0.14
C LEU A 19 -1.23 11.13 -0.96
N PRO A 20 -2.10 10.14 -1.21
CA PRO A 20 -1.83 9.14 -2.23
C PRO A 20 -1.50 9.83 -3.56
N PRO A 21 -0.45 9.43 -4.28
CA PRO A 21 0.01 10.20 -5.43
C PRO A 21 -1.06 10.20 -6.52
N VAL A 22 -1.15 11.31 -7.26
CA VAL A 22 -2.07 11.42 -8.40
C VAL A 22 -1.72 10.36 -9.44
N CYS A 23 -2.73 9.70 -9.98
CA CYS A 23 -2.59 8.69 -11.01
C CYS A 23 -1.92 9.28 -12.27
N PRO A 24 -0.73 8.80 -12.68
CA PRO A 24 0.00 9.36 -13.81
C PRO A 24 -0.67 9.06 -15.16
N TRP A 25 -1.66 8.17 -15.20
CA TRP A 25 -2.37 7.79 -16.44
C TRP A 25 -3.61 8.64 -16.71
N CYS A 26 -4.42 8.96 -15.69
CA CYS A 26 -5.66 9.73 -15.88
C CYS A 26 -5.61 11.13 -15.27
N SER A 27 -4.66 11.41 -14.36
CA SER A 27 -4.57 12.66 -13.59
C SER A 27 -5.85 13.04 -12.82
N ALA A 28 -6.81 12.13 -12.69
CA ALA A 28 -8.13 12.37 -12.12
C ALA A 28 -8.36 11.63 -10.79
N GLY A 29 -7.73 10.47 -10.63
CA GLY A 29 -7.75 9.69 -9.39
C GLY A 29 -6.39 9.66 -8.71
N HIS A 30 -6.33 9.00 -7.57
CA HIS A 30 -5.10 8.76 -6.82
C HIS A 30 -4.78 7.25 -6.77
N MET A 31 -3.49 6.95 -6.62
CA MET A 31 -2.98 5.59 -6.53
C MET A 31 -3.10 5.08 -5.09
N GLN A 32 -4.05 4.18 -4.85
CA GLN A 32 -4.29 3.57 -3.54
C GLN A 32 -3.60 2.22 -3.43
N VAL A 33 -2.96 1.93 -2.30
CA VAL A 33 -2.41 0.61 -2.01
C VAL A 33 -3.56 -0.36 -1.78
N ILE A 34 -3.61 -1.45 -2.55
CA ILE A 34 -4.62 -2.50 -2.41
C ILE A 34 -4.04 -3.83 -1.91
N GLU A 35 -2.73 -4.01 -2.05
CA GLU A 35 -2.00 -5.17 -1.57
C GLU A 35 -0.57 -4.77 -1.22
N GLU A 36 -0.01 -5.34 -0.15
CA GLU A 36 1.38 -5.17 0.25
C GLU A 36 2.02 -6.54 0.42
N THR A 37 3.24 -6.69 -0.08
CA THR A 37 4.06 -7.88 0.16
C THR A 37 5.11 -7.55 1.23
N PRO A 38 5.10 -8.25 2.38
CA PRO A 38 6.13 -8.08 3.41
C PRO A 38 7.53 -8.35 2.88
N ASP A 39 8.54 -7.65 3.38
CA ASP A 39 9.93 -7.93 3.04
C ASP A 39 10.41 -9.24 3.70
N PRO A 40 11.11 -10.13 2.97
CA PRO A 40 11.55 -11.42 3.53
C PRO A 40 12.62 -11.30 4.63
N ASN A 41 13.36 -10.18 4.70
CA ASN A 41 14.39 -9.93 5.70
C ASN A 41 13.85 -9.15 6.91
N PHE A 42 12.88 -8.27 6.72
CA PHE A 42 12.33 -7.39 7.77
C PHE A 42 10.93 -7.78 8.28
N GLY A 43 10.30 -8.78 7.65
CA GLY A 43 8.99 -9.29 8.06
C GLY A 43 7.93 -8.19 8.12
N ALA A 44 7.11 -8.18 9.18
CA ALA A 44 6.02 -7.22 9.37
C ALA A 44 6.45 -5.75 9.55
N LEU A 45 7.76 -5.46 9.66
CA LEU A 45 8.30 -4.10 9.79
C LEU A 45 8.80 -3.52 8.45
N GLY A 46 8.84 -4.31 7.37
CA GLY A 46 9.29 -3.88 6.05
C GLY A 46 8.33 -4.30 4.94
N VAL A 47 8.22 -3.47 3.90
CA VAL A 47 7.40 -3.72 2.70
C VAL A 47 8.34 -3.83 1.50
N SER A 48 8.28 -4.96 0.77
CA SER A 48 9.12 -5.19 -0.42
C SER A 48 8.47 -4.74 -1.72
N SER A 49 7.14 -4.83 -1.80
CA SER A 49 6.36 -4.32 -2.92
C SER A 49 4.95 -3.95 -2.50
N ARG A 50 4.34 -3.04 -3.26
CA ARG A 50 2.95 -2.61 -3.11
C ARG A 50 2.24 -2.68 -4.44
N VAL A 51 1.05 -3.27 -4.45
CA VAL A 51 0.14 -3.13 -5.59
C VAL A 51 -0.72 -1.90 -5.36
N LEU A 52 -0.62 -0.95 -6.28
CA LEU A 52 -1.37 0.29 -6.30
C LEU A 52 -2.48 0.22 -7.35
N ARG A 53 -3.66 0.75 -7.02
CA ARG A 53 -4.80 0.90 -7.93
C ARG A 53 -5.30 2.33 -7.97
N CYS A 54 -5.52 2.86 -9.17
CA CYS A 54 -6.20 4.14 -9.35
C CYS A 54 -7.67 4.04 -8.89
N ASP A 55 -8.10 4.95 -8.02
CA ASP A 55 -9.47 5.01 -7.48
C ASP A 55 -10.50 5.64 -8.45
N ALA A 56 -10.06 6.28 -9.54
CA ALA A 56 -10.98 6.85 -10.52
C ALA A 56 -11.79 5.73 -11.22
N PRO A 57 -13.13 5.83 -11.26
CA PRO A 57 -14.03 4.76 -11.69
C PRO A 57 -13.83 4.35 -13.15
N THR A 58 -13.33 5.25 -13.98
CA THR A 58 -13.07 5.03 -15.41
C THR A 58 -11.64 4.62 -15.73
N CYS A 59 -10.72 4.68 -14.75
CA CYS A 59 -9.31 4.38 -14.97
C CYS A 59 -8.93 3.01 -14.42
N GLY A 60 -9.05 2.80 -13.10
CA GLY A 60 -8.78 1.52 -12.45
C GLY A 60 -7.38 0.92 -12.68
N LYS A 61 -6.40 1.68 -13.20
CA LYS A 61 -5.06 1.21 -13.54
C LYS A 61 -4.34 0.64 -12.32
N LEU A 62 -3.57 -0.44 -12.56
CA LEU A 62 -2.75 -1.13 -11.58
C LEU A 62 -1.27 -0.89 -11.86
N THR A 63 -0.47 -0.77 -10.81
CA THR A 63 0.99 -0.69 -10.89
C THR A 63 1.62 -1.22 -9.60
N GLU A 64 2.90 -1.60 -9.68
CA GLU A 64 3.68 -2.09 -8.56
C GLU A 64 4.70 -1.01 -8.16
N ALA A 65 4.86 -0.78 -6.86
CA ALA A 65 5.80 0.19 -6.28
C ALA A 65 6.65 -0.44 -5.18
#